data_AF-A0A962VVL6-F1
#
_entry.id   AF-A0A962VVL6-F1
#
_cell.length_a   1.000
_cell.length_b   1.000
_cell.length_c   1.000
_cell.angle_alpha   90.00
_cell.angle_beta   90.00
_cell.angle_gamma   90.00
#
_symmetry.space_group_name_H-M   'P 1'
#
loop_
_entity.id
_entity.type
_entity.pdbx_description
1 polymer ?
#
loop_
_entity_poly.entity_id
_entity_poly.type
_entity_poly.pdbx_seq_one_letter_code
_entity_poly.pdbx_strand_id
1 'polypeptide(L)'
;MKRSKASIQSKILAALVAVFVSLMIATTWHMAVTERDMVQALAEQKALDTASAFFDGVNTMMLTGTTAQRDLLRKKALSHEEITETRIIRGAEVTKVFGPGNPEQKVEDDLDRRALNGEKIVQMGQDADGRTVTVLTPVVATSDFRG
;
A
#
# COMPACT_ATOMS: atom_id res chain seq x y z
N MET A 1 29.41 -60.21 23.72
CA MET A 1 29.51 -59.34 22.53
C MET A 1 28.10 -58.96 22.04
N LYS A 2 27.55 -57.81 22.46
CA LYS A 2 26.27 -57.28 21.91
C LYS A 2 26.58 -56.38 20.71
N ARG A 3 26.45 -56.91 19.49
CA ARG A 3 26.63 -56.13 18.26
C ARG A 3 25.40 -55.24 17.98
N SER A 4 25.57 -53.93 18.17
CA SER A 4 25.31 -52.88 17.16
C SER A 4 23.94 -52.82 16.42
N LYS A 5 22.80 -53.08 17.06
CA LYS A 5 21.48 -52.73 16.45
C LYS A 5 21.22 -51.21 16.41
N ALA A 6 21.78 -50.45 17.37
CA ALA A 6 21.67 -49.00 17.42
C ALA A 6 22.36 -48.30 16.22
N SER A 7 23.43 -48.87 15.64
CA SER A 7 24.20 -48.20 14.58
C SER A 7 23.40 -47.99 13.28
N ILE A 8 22.59 -48.96 12.86
CA ILE A 8 21.79 -48.85 11.62
C ILE A 8 20.62 -47.88 11.84
N GLN A 9 19.91 -48.01 12.96
CA GLN A 9 18.82 -47.08 13.31
C GLN A 9 19.33 -45.64 13.44
N SER A 10 20.47 -45.41 14.08
CA SER A 10 21.08 -44.07 14.18
C SER A 10 21.50 -43.50 12.83
N LYS A 11 21.99 -44.32 11.89
CA LYS A 11 22.33 -43.86 10.53
C LYS A 11 21.09 -43.47 9.74
N ILE A 12 20.02 -44.26 9.83
CA ILE A 12 18.73 -43.95 9.19
C ILE A 12 18.14 -42.67 9.79
N LEU A 13 18.14 -42.55 11.12
CA LEU A 13 17.66 -41.36 11.80
C LEU A 13 18.48 -40.12 11.44
N ALA A 14 19.82 -40.24 11.37
CA ALA A 14 20.68 -39.15 10.95
C ALA A 14 20.41 -38.71 9.51
N ALA A 15 20.18 -39.66 8.59
CA ALA A 15 19.82 -39.34 7.21
C ALA A 15 18.45 -38.63 7.13
N LEU A 16 17.45 -39.10 7.88
CA LEU A 16 16.13 -38.47 7.96
C LEU A 16 16.21 -37.06 8.53
N VAL A 17 16.97 -36.85 9.60
CA VAL A 17 17.21 -35.52 10.19
C VAL A 17 17.93 -34.61 9.19
N ALA A 18 18.94 -35.12 8.47
CA ALA A 18 19.65 -34.32 7.48
C ALA A 18 18.73 -33.85 6.34
N VAL A 19 17.88 -34.74 5.83
CA VAL A 19 16.87 -34.38 4.81
C VAL A 19 15.88 -33.37 5.39
N PHE A 20 15.37 -33.58 6.59
CA PHE A 20 14.43 -32.66 7.23
C PHE A 20 15.04 -31.26 7.43
N VAL A 21 16.26 -31.17 7.96
CA VAL A 21 16.98 -29.90 8.15
C VAL A 21 17.23 -29.22 6.80
N SER A 22 17.60 -29.97 5.76
CA SER A 22 17.81 -29.40 4.43
C SER A 22 16.52 -28.80 3.84
N LEU A 23 15.38 -29.49 4.00
CA LEU A 23 14.07 -28.99 3.57
C LEU A 23 13.65 -27.77 4.38
N MET A 24 13.88 -27.78 5.69
CA MET A 24 13.57 -26.66 6.56
C MET A 24 14.36 -25.42 6.14
N ILE A 25 15.67 -25.53 5.91
CA ILE A 25 16.52 -24.43 5.45
C ILE A 25 16.03 -23.89 4.11
N ALA A 26 15.75 -24.76 3.14
CA ALA A 26 15.26 -24.35 1.82
C ALA A 26 13.92 -23.60 1.92
N THR A 27 13.01 -24.07 2.77
CA THR A 27 11.68 -23.47 2.95
C THR A 27 11.78 -22.12 3.67
N THR A 28 12.54 -22.03 4.76
CA THR A 28 12.75 -20.77 5.49
C THR A 28 13.46 -19.74 4.63
N TRP A 29 14.44 -20.17 3.83
CA TRP A 29 15.11 -19.29 2.87
C TRP A 29 14.12 -18.73 1.83
N HIS A 30 13.32 -19.60 1.22
CA HIS A 30 12.33 -19.17 0.25
C HIS A 30 11.32 -18.20 0.87
N MET A 31 10.81 -18.51 2.06
CA MET A 31 9.87 -17.65 2.77
C MET A 31 10.47 -16.27 3.07
N ALA A 32 11.70 -16.22 3.58
CA ALA A 32 12.40 -14.98 3.91
C ALA A 32 12.65 -14.08 2.70
N VAL A 33 12.84 -14.66 1.51
CA VAL A 33 13.01 -13.89 0.27
C VAL A 33 11.67 -13.35 -0.23
N THR A 34 10.62 -14.17 -0.24
CA THR A 34 9.32 -13.82 -0.84
C THR A 34 8.46 -12.90 0.04
N GLU A 35 8.67 -12.91 1.37
CA GLU A 35 7.86 -12.13 2.31
C GLU A 35 7.86 -10.62 2.01
N ARG A 36 9.00 -10.07 1.56
CA ARG A 36 9.14 -8.63 1.32
C ARG A 36 8.27 -8.13 0.17
N ASP A 37 8.29 -8.86 -0.94
CA ASP A 37 7.54 -8.50 -2.14
C ASP A 37 6.03 -8.60 -1.88
N MET A 38 5.61 -9.61 -1.13
CA MET A 38 4.22 -9.78 -0.73
C MET A 38 3.74 -8.64 0.18
N VAL A 39 4.52 -8.26 1.19
CA VAL A 39 4.19 -7.15 2.10
C VAL A 39 4.09 -5.84 1.32
N GLN A 40 5.01 -5.60 0.38
CA GLN A 40 5.02 -4.41 -0.45
C GLN A 40 3.77 -4.33 -1.36
N ALA A 41 3.44 -5.41 -2.05
CA ALA A 41 2.27 -5.48 -2.92
C ALA A 41 0.97 -5.27 -2.13
N LEU A 42 0.88 -5.86 -0.93
CA LEU A 42 -0.26 -5.67 -0.04
C LEU A 42 -0.40 -4.21 0.41
N ALA A 43 0.72 -3.56 0.77
CA ALA A 43 0.72 -2.16 1.18
C ALA A 43 0.30 -1.23 0.03
N GLU A 44 0.82 -1.45 -1.18
CA GLU A 44 0.43 -0.70 -2.38
C GLU A 44 -1.07 -0.86 -2.67
N GLN A 45 -1.57 -2.10 -2.66
CA GLN A 45 -2.98 -2.36 -2.91
C GLN A 45 -3.87 -1.69 -1.85
N LYS A 46 -3.48 -1.77 -0.57
CA LYS A 46 -4.21 -1.12 0.52
C LYS A 46 -4.23 0.40 0.37
N ALA A 47 -3.12 1.01 -0.05
CA ALA A 47 -3.03 2.44 -0.33
C ALA A 47 -3.95 2.84 -1.51
N LEU A 48 -3.96 2.05 -2.59
CA LEU A 48 -4.85 2.23 -3.74
C LEU A 48 -6.33 2.14 -3.36
N ASP A 49 -6.70 1.14 -2.57
CA ASP A 49 -8.07 0.93 -2.12
C ASP A 49 -8.53 2.08 -1.22
N THR A 50 -7.65 2.53 -0.31
CA THR A 50 -7.91 3.66 0.59
C THR A 50 -8.08 4.96 -0.20
N ALA A 51 -7.20 5.23 -1.16
CA ALA A 51 -7.29 6.41 -2.02
C ALA A 51 -8.59 6.40 -2.86
N SER A 52 -8.95 5.23 -3.41
CA SER A 52 -10.18 5.07 -4.19
C SER A 52 -11.42 5.29 -3.34
N ALA A 53 -11.49 4.69 -2.15
CA ALA A 53 -12.60 4.86 -1.23
C ALA A 53 -12.73 6.31 -0.72
N PHE A 54 -11.60 6.97 -0.46
CA PHE A 54 -11.59 8.39 -0.08
C PHE A 54 -12.14 9.27 -1.21
N PHE A 55 -11.69 9.04 -2.45
CA PHE A 55 -12.21 9.75 -3.62
C PHE A 55 -13.70 9.51 -3.83
N ASP A 56 -14.18 8.27 -3.73
CA ASP A 56 -15.61 7.94 -3.85
C ASP A 56 -16.45 8.60 -2.76
N GLY A 57 -15.94 8.63 -1.53
CA GLY A 57 -16.60 9.35 -0.44
C GLY A 57 -16.71 10.85 -0.75
N VAL A 58 -15.63 11.47 -1.26
CA VAL A 58 -15.65 12.88 -1.66
C VAL A 58 -16.59 13.12 -2.85
N ASN A 59 -16.59 12.26 -3.87
CA ASN A 59 -17.50 12.35 -5.00
C ASN A 59 -18.97 12.22 -4.57
N THR A 60 -19.28 11.27 -3.67
CA THR A 60 -20.61 11.12 -3.08
C THR A 60 -21.01 12.38 -2.30
N MET A 61 -20.08 12.98 -1.55
CA MET A 61 -20.33 14.25 -0.86
C MET A 61 -20.52 15.44 -1.81
N MET A 62 -19.93 15.40 -3.02
CA MET A 62 -20.20 16.39 -4.06
C MET A 62 -21.61 16.23 -4.62
N LEU A 63 -22.04 15.01 -4.91
CA LEU A 63 -23.38 14.70 -5.43
C LEU A 63 -24.50 14.98 -4.40
N THR A 64 -24.23 14.75 -3.12
CA THR A 64 -25.21 14.94 -2.03
C THR A 64 -25.14 16.33 -1.39
N GLY A 65 -24.22 17.20 -1.81
CA GLY A 65 -24.06 18.55 -1.25
C GLY A 65 -23.44 18.61 0.15
N THR A 66 -22.82 17.52 0.63
CA THR A 66 -22.24 17.42 1.98
C THR A 66 -20.71 17.59 2.01
N THR A 67 -20.12 18.16 0.94
CA THR A 67 -18.66 18.34 0.77
C THR A 67 -17.98 19.13 1.90
N ALA A 68 -18.72 19.94 2.66
CA ALA A 68 -18.23 20.62 3.86
C ALA A 68 -17.75 19.64 4.96
N GLN A 69 -18.23 18.40 4.95
CA GLN A 69 -17.86 17.35 5.92
C GLN A 69 -16.66 16.50 5.46
N ARG A 70 -16.04 16.83 4.32
CA ARG A 70 -14.81 16.21 3.79
C ARG A 70 -13.76 15.94 4.85
N ASP A 71 -13.51 16.92 5.72
CA ASP A 71 -12.43 16.83 6.70
C ASP A 71 -12.70 15.74 7.74
N LEU A 72 -13.97 15.44 8.03
CA LEU A 72 -14.34 14.30 8.88
C LEU A 72 -14.02 12.97 8.20
N LEU A 73 -14.30 12.85 6.90
CA LEU A 73 -13.92 11.67 6.12
C LEU A 73 -12.40 11.51 6.07
N ARG A 74 -11.66 12.60 5.86
CA ARG A 74 -10.19 12.59 5.87
C ARG A 74 -9.65 12.16 7.22
N LYS A 75 -10.17 12.73 8.32
CA LYS A 75 -9.79 12.33 9.69
C LYS A 75 -10.07 10.86 9.97
N LYS A 76 -11.17 10.32 9.44
CA LYS A 76 -11.49 8.89 9.56
C LYS A 76 -10.51 8.02 8.77
N ALA A 77 -10.07 8.44 7.58
CA ALA A 77 -9.03 7.74 6.85
C ALA A 77 -7.70 7.76 7.64
N LEU A 78 -7.34 8.92 8.19
CA LEU A 78 -6.12 9.11 9.01
C LEU A 78 -6.20 8.50 10.42
N SER A 79 -7.37 8.02 10.87
CA SER A 79 -7.47 7.31 12.16
C SER A 79 -6.97 5.87 12.09
N HIS A 80 -6.72 5.38 10.88
CA HIS A 80 -6.01 4.13 10.66
C HIS A 80 -4.51 4.38 10.87
N GLU A 81 -3.90 3.67 11.82
CA GLU A 81 -2.47 3.83 12.15
C GLU A 81 -1.55 3.58 10.95
N GLU A 82 -1.99 2.76 10.00
CA GLU A 82 -1.26 2.45 8.78
C GLU A 82 -1.32 3.55 7.70
N ILE A 83 -2.11 4.62 7.88
CA ILE A 83 -2.29 5.71 6.92
C ILE A 83 -1.66 7.00 7.46
N THR A 84 -0.46 7.32 6.97
CA THR A 84 0.25 8.57 7.35
C THR A 84 -0.38 9.81 6.71
N GLU A 85 -0.85 9.68 5.47
CA GLU A 85 -1.38 10.81 4.72
C GLU A 85 -2.50 10.37 3.75
N THR A 86 -3.51 11.23 3.59
CA THR A 86 -4.49 11.11 2.51
C THR A 86 -4.99 12.50 2.11
N ARG A 87 -5.00 12.78 0.80
CA ARG A 87 -5.47 14.05 0.24
C ARG A 87 -5.89 13.91 -1.23
N ILE A 88 -6.70 14.85 -1.69
CA ILE A 88 -7.10 15.02 -3.09
C ILE A 88 -6.59 16.37 -3.57
N ILE A 89 -5.72 16.33 -4.57
CA ILE A 89 -5.07 17.51 -5.12
C ILE A 89 -5.91 18.02 -6.29
N ARG A 90 -6.08 19.34 -6.38
CA ARG A 90 -6.82 19.97 -7.47
C ARG A 90 -5.88 20.38 -8.59
N GLY A 91 -6.22 20.02 -9.82
CA GLY A 91 -5.60 20.59 -11.02
C GLY A 91 -5.98 22.06 -11.23
N ALA A 92 -5.22 22.75 -12.07
CA ALA A 92 -5.40 24.18 -12.34
C ALA A 92 -6.82 24.52 -12.83
N GLU A 93 -7.41 23.69 -13.70
CA GLU A 93 -8.75 23.93 -14.24
C GLU A 93 -9.84 23.83 -13.16
N VAL A 94 -9.73 22.87 -12.25
CA VAL A 94 -10.66 22.73 -11.11
C VAL A 94 -10.54 23.94 -10.19
N THR A 95 -9.32 24.39 -9.93
CA THR A 95 -9.05 25.58 -9.10
C THR A 95 -9.61 26.86 -9.73
N LYS A 96 -9.59 27.02 -11.05
CA LYS A 96 -10.18 28.18 -11.73
C LYS A 96 -11.70 28.24 -11.56
N VAL A 97 -12.37 27.09 -11.60
CA VAL A 97 -13.85 27.02 -11.54
C VAL A 97 -14.37 27.07 -10.09
N PHE A 98 -13.73 26.33 -9.19
CA PHE A 98 -14.22 26.14 -7.81
C PHE A 98 -13.39 26.87 -6.75
N GLY A 99 -12.40 27.66 -7.17
CA GLY A 99 -11.48 28.36 -6.29
C GLY A 99 -10.37 27.47 -5.71
N PRO A 100 -9.48 28.06 -4.89
CA PRO A 100 -8.24 27.44 -4.41
C PRO A 100 -8.42 26.18 -3.55
N GLY A 101 -9.63 25.92 -3.04
CA GLY A 101 -9.90 24.79 -2.14
C GLY A 101 -9.20 24.94 -0.79
N ASN A 102 -9.10 23.82 -0.06
CA ASN A 102 -8.39 23.77 1.20
C ASN A 102 -6.86 23.67 1.01
N PRO A 103 -6.04 23.97 2.05
CA PRO A 103 -4.58 23.87 1.99
C PRO A 103 -4.08 22.51 1.49
N GLU A 104 -4.63 21.40 1.97
CA GLU A 104 -4.25 20.03 1.59
C GLU A 104 -4.61 19.65 0.15
N GLN A 105 -5.33 20.52 -0.58
CA GLN A 105 -5.67 20.29 -1.99
C GLN A 105 -4.67 20.94 -2.95
N LYS A 106 -3.68 21.65 -2.41
CA LYS A 106 -2.63 22.29 -3.19
C LYS A 106 -1.55 21.27 -3.54
N VAL A 107 -0.84 21.59 -4.62
CA VAL A 107 0.38 20.91 -5.01
C VAL A 107 1.47 21.32 -4.03
N GLU A 108 2.09 20.34 -3.38
CA GLU A 108 3.15 20.53 -2.39
C GLU A 108 4.52 20.12 -2.94
N ASP A 109 4.57 19.03 -3.72
CA ASP A 109 5.82 18.43 -4.17
C ASP A 109 5.88 18.14 -5.68
N ASP A 110 6.92 17.42 -6.10
CA ASP A 110 7.10 17.00 -7.49
C ASP A 110 6.23 15.81 -7.89
N LEU A 111 5.89 14.94 -6.94
CA LEU A 111 5.02 13.79 -7.18
C LEU A 111 3.62 14.26 -7.55
N ASP A 112 3.13 15.28 -6.86
CA ASP A 112 1.86 15.95 -7.15
C ASP A 112 1.82 16.50 -8.56
N ARG A 113 2.88 17.19 -8.99
CA ARG A 113 2.96 17.76 -10.35
C ARG A 113 2.95 16.67 -11.40
N ARG A 114 3.73 15.61 -11.20
CA ARG A 114 3.79 14.46 -12.11
C ARG A 114 2.45 13.72 -12.17
N ALA A 115 1.79 13.51 -11.03
CA ALA A 115 0.48 12.91 -10.97
C ALA A 115 -0.58 13.77 -11.67
N LEU A 116 -0.57 15.10 -11.48
CA LEU A 116 -1.47 16.00 -12.21
C LEU A 116 -1.23 15.99 -13.73
N ASN A 117 -0.02 15.65 -14.19
CA ASN A 117 0.30 15.45 -15.60
C ASN A 117 -0.16 14.07 -16.14
N GLY A 118 -0.82 13.25 -15.33
CA GLY A 118 -1.39 11.96 -15.74
C GLY A 118 -0.53 10.74 -15.40
N GLU A 119 0.57 10.90 -14.66
CA GLU A 119 1.41 9.77 -14.25
C GLU A 119 0.80 9.05 -13.02
N LYS A 120 0.59 7.73 -13.12
CA LYS A 120 0.31 6.91 -11.93
C LYS A 120 1.62 6.63 -11.21
N ILE A 121 1.73 7.04 -9.97
CA ILE A 121 2.97 6.97 -9.20
C ILE A 121 2.78 5.99 -8.05
N VAL A 122 3.74 5.08 -7.90
CA VAL A 122 3.92 4.24 -6.71
C VAL A 122 5.37 4.42 -6.29
N GLN A 123 5.58 5.02 -5.12
CA GLN A 123 6.90 5.30 -4.59
C GLN A 123 7.08 4.63 -3.25
N MET A 124 8.18 3.89 -3.11
CA MET A 124 8.60 3.35 -1.83
C MET A 124 9.46 4.38 -1.12
N GLY A 125 9.14 4.63 0.13
CA GLY A 125 9.84 5.55 1.01
C GLY A 125 10.30 4.87 2.28
N GLN A 126 11.10 5.62 3.04
CA GLN A 126 11.43 5.27 4.41
C GLN A 126 11.40 6.55 5.23
N ASP A 127 10.63 6.54 6.31
CA ASP A 127 10.54 7.64 7.26
C ASP A 127 11.01 7.19 8.65
N ALA A 128 10.79 8.03 9.67
CA ALA A 128 11.17 7.74 11.05
C ALA A 128 10.37 6.56 11.64
N ASP A 129 9.18 6.29 11.11
CA ASP A 129 8.23 5.30 11.61
C ASP A 129 8.33 3.96 10.87
N GLY A 130 8.99 3.93 9.70
CA GLY A 130 9.36 2.71 9.00
C GLY A 130 9.41 2.86 7.48
N ARG A 131 9.08 1.76 6.78
CA ARG A 131 8.95 1.77 5.32
C ARG A 131 7.56 2.26 4.96
N THR A 132 7.49 3.15 3.98
CA THR A 132 6.23 3.72 3.50
C THR A 132 6.02 3.42 2.02
N VAL A 133 4.75 3.41 1.61
CA VAL A 133 4.36 3.39 0.21
C VAL A 133 3.46 4.58 -0.05
N THR A 134 3.83 5.38 -1.04
CA THR A 134 3.08 6.54 -1.49
C THR A 134 2.48 6.22 -2.85
N VAL A 135 1.17 6.36 -2.98
CA VAL A 135 0.46 6.09 -4.23
C VAL A 135 -0.29 7.34 -4.66
N LEU A 136 -0.05 7.79 -5.89
CA LEU A 136 -0.79 8.88 -6.52
C LEU A 136 -1.49 8.33 -7.77
N THR A 137 -2.80 8.49 -7.80
CA THR A 137 -3.63 8.09 -8.94
C THR A 137 -4.21 9.32 -9.63
N PRO A 138 -3.81 9.61 -10.88
CA PRO A 138 -4.39 10.70 -11.65
C PRO A 138 -5.87 10.44 -11.92
N VAL A 139 -6.69 11.46 -11.70
CA VAL A 139 -8.13 11.42 -12.06
C VAL A 139 -8.32 12.24 -13.31
N VAL A 140 -8.58 11.56 -14.43
CA VAL A 140 -8.91 12.21 -15.70
C VAL A 140 -10.41 12.46 -15.74
N ALA A 141 -10.80 13.71 -15.96
CA ALA A 141 -12.20 14.07 -16.15
C ALA A 141 -12.71 13.45 -17.46
N THR A 142 -13.55 12.42 -17.35
CA THR A 142 -14.31 11.85 -18.44
C THR A 142 -15.79 12.16 -18.26
N SER A 143 -16.56 12.17 -19.34
CA SER A 143 -18.03 12.35 -19.30
C SER A 143 -18.74 11.26 -18.50
N ASP A 144 -18.07 10.11 -18.34
CA ASP A 144 -18.54 8.90 -17.68
C ASP A 144 -17.37 8.34 -16.83
N PHE A 145 -17.06 9.01 -15.72
CA PHE A 145 -16.03 8.54 -14.80
C PHE A 145 -16.69 7.58 -13.78
N ARG A 146 -16.41 6.29 -13.93
CA ARG A 146 -16.92 5.17 -13.11
C ARG A 146 -18.39 4.75 -13.35
N GLY A 147 -18.99 5.09 -14.49
CA GLY A 147 -20.32 4.60 -14.92
C GLY A 147 -21.44 5.63 -14.76
#